data_AF-A0A966PWH3-F1
#
_entry.id   AF-A0A966PWH3-F1
#
_cell.length_a   1.000
_cell.length_b   1.000
_cell.length_c   1.000
_cell.angle_alpha   90.00
_cell.angle_beta   90.00
_cell.angle_gamma   90.00
#
_symmetry.space_group_name_H-M   'P 1'
#
loop_
_entity.id
_entity.type
_entity.pdbx_description
1 polymer ?
#
loop_
_entity_poly.entity_id
_entity_poly.type
_entity_poly.pdbx_seq_one_letter_code
_entity_poly.pdbx_strand_id
1 'polypeptide(L)'
;MLATAIALQEATQEAVHDEQTMALASAIFNHRNDLPEDEFIKMIYMYSAHLASLTATLVTHVCLTETQLNEMMDTIKEMDAIGKDITNGNN
;
A
#
# COMPACT_ATOMS: atom_id res chain seq x y z
N MET A 1 11.24 -16.40 13.66
CA MET A 1 11.71 -16.10 12.29
C MET A 1 11.03 -16.95 11.25
N LEU A 2 11.02 -18.29 11.34
CA LEU A 2 10.26 -19.13 10.39
C LEU A 2 8.75 -18.83 10.40
N ALA A 3 8.15 -18.69 11.59
CA ALA A 3 6.76 -18.27 11.74
C ALA A 3 6.48 -16.90 11.11
N THR A 4 7.38 -15.92 11.30
CA THR A 4 7.29 -14.59 10.68
C THR A 4 7.40 -14.65 9.15
N ALA A 5 8.29 -15.49 8.62
CA ALA A 5 8.43 -15.68 7.17
C ALA A 5 7.19 -16.33 6.55
N ILE A 6 6.56 -17.29 7.24
CA ILE A 6 5.29 -17.91 6.83
C ILE A 6 4.18 -16.86 6.86
N ALA A 7 4.07 -16.07 7.95
CA ALA A 7 3.08 -15.01 8.05
C ALA A 7 3.25 -13.94 6.96
N LEU A 8 4.48 -13.59 6.58
CA LEU A 8 4.75 -12.69 5.46
C LEU A 8 4.27 -13.29 4.13
N GLN A 9 4.55 -14.57 3.90
CA GLN A 9 4.07 -15.27 2.71
C GLN A 9 2.53 -15.27 2.65
N GLU A 10 1.87 -15.60 3.75
CA GLU A 10 0.40 -15.61 3.86
C GLU A 10 -0.19 -14.21 3.62
N ALA A 11 0.38 -13.17 4.25
CA ALA A 11 -0.04 -11.78 4.05
C ALA A 11 0.08 -11.33 2.59
N THR A 12 1.17 -11.69 1.91
CA THR A 12 1.32 -11.38 0.47
C THR A 12 0.34 -12.16 -0.40
N GLN A 13 0.06 -13.41 -0.04
CA GLN A 13 -0.92 -14.23 -0.74
C GLN A 13 -2.34 -13.69 -0.57
N GLU A 14 -2.68 -13.22 0.63
CA GLU A 14 -3.96 -12.58 0.93
C GLU A 14 -4.14 -11.30 0.12
N ALA A 15 -3.12 -10.44 0.04
CA ALA A 15 -3.19 -9.21 -0.75
C ALA A 15 -3.50 -9.47 -2.24
N VAL A 16 -2.92 -10.53 -2.81
CA VAL A 16 -3.14 -10.91 -4.22
C VAL A 16 -4.53 -11.48 -4.46
N HIS A 17 -5.07 -12.24 -3.50
CA HIS A 17 -6.38 -12.88 -3.59
C HIS A 17 -7.53 -12.06 -2.99
N ASP A 18 -7.25 -10.84 -2.52
CA ASP A 18 -8.26 -9.92 -2.05
C ASP A 18 -9.34 -9.68 -3.13
N GLU A 19 -10.59 -9.59 -2.69
CA GLU A 19 -11.75 -9.48 -3.57
C GLU A 19 -11.65 -8.27 -4.50
N GLN A 20 -11.18 -7.12 -3.99
CA GLN A 20 -11.05 -5.90 -4.77
C GLN A 20 -9.87 -5.98 -5.75
N THR A 21 -8.74 -6.53 -5.31
CA THR A 21 -7.59 -6.82 -6.19
C THR A 21 -8.00 -7.70 -7.36
N MET A 22 -8.73 -8.79 -7.08
CA MET A 22 -9.18 -9.75 -8.10
C MET A 22 -10.27 -9.18 -9.00
N ALA A 23 -11.19 -8.37 -8.45
CA ALA A 23 -12.20 -7.67 -9.23
C ALA A 23 -11.57 -6.67 -10.22
N LEU A 24 -10.58 -5.87 -9.78
CA LEU A 24 -9.83 -4.96 -10.64
C LEU A 24 -9.06 -5.72 -11.73
N ALA A 25 -8.37 -6.80 -11.37
CA ALA A 25 -7.67 -7.65 -12.33
C ALA A 25 -8.61 -8.23 -13.40
N SER A 26 -9.80 -8.70 -12.98
CA SER A 26 -10.83 -9.19 -13.89
C SER A 26 -11.35 -8.09 -14.82
N ALA A 27 -11.62 -6.89 -14.29
CA ALA A 27 -12.06 -5.75 -15.08
C ALA A 27 -11.01 -5.36 -16.14
N ILE A 28 -9.73 -5.28 -15.74
CA ILE A 28 -8.61 -5.03 -16.66
C ILE A 28 -8.57 -6.09 -17.76
N PHE A 29 -8.65 -7.37 -17.40
CA PHE A 29 -8.59 -8.45 -18.38
C PHE A 29 -9.73 -8.38 -19.39
N ASN A 30 -10.97 -8.16 -18.93
CA ASN A 30 -12.13 -8.14 -19.80
C ASN A 30 -12.18 -6.89 -20.69
N HIS A 31 -11.69 -5.75 -20.22
CA HIS A 31 -11.80 -4.48 -20.94
C HIS A 31 -10.55 -4.05 -21.71
N ARG A 32 -9.43 -4.80 -21.63
CA ARG A 32 -8.14 -4.43 -22.25
C ARG A 32 -8.19 -4.14 -23.76
N ASN A 33 -9.12 -4.73 -24.51
CA ASN A 33 -9.23 -4.57 -25.96
C ASN A 33 -10.24 -3.49 -26.36
N ASP A 34 -11.09 -3.07 -25.42
CA ASP A 34 -12.25 -2.19 -25.68
C ASP A 34 -12.01 -0.78 -25.15
N LEU A 35 -10.96 -0.57 -24.36
CA LEU A 35 -10.63 0.71 -23.74
C LEU A 35 -9.57 1.48 -24.52
N PRO A 36 -9.69 2.83 -24.57
CA PRO A 36 -8.59 3.69 -24.97
C PRO A 36 -7.35 3.47 -24.08
N GLU A 37 -6.17 3.63 -24.67
CA GLU A 37 -4.88 3.39 -24.00
C GLU A 37 -4.73 4.18 -22.68
N ASP A 38 -5.13 5.45 -22.66
CA ASP A 38 -5.09 6.30 -21.46
C ASP A 38 -5.96 5.77 -20.30
N GLU A 39 -7.13 5.19 -20.61
CA GLU A 39 -8.01 4.60 -19.61
C GLU A 39 -7.46 3.27 -19.10
N PHE A 40 -6.90 2.47 -19.99
CA PHE A 40 -6.22 1.23 -19.63
C PHE A 40 -5.04 1.49 -18.68
N ILE A 41 -4.19 2.48 -18.98
CA ILE A 41 -3.06 2.88 -18.13
C ILE A 41 -3.54 3.31 -16.74
N LYS A 42 -4.63 4.10 -16.67
CA LYS A 42 -5.22 4.51 -15.38
C LYS A 42 -5.71 3.31 -14.57
N MET A 43 -6.39 2.36 -15.20
CA MET A 43 -6.86 1.16 -14.49
C MET A 43 -5.70 0.30 -13.98
N ILE A 44 -4.64 0.13 -14.78
CA ILE A 44 -3.42 -0.57 -14.35
C ILE A 44 -2.80 0.15 -13.14
N TYR A 45 -2.70 1.48 -13.20
CA TYR A 45 -2.17 2.26 -12.08
C TYR A 45 -3.00 2.07 -10.81
N MET A 46 -4.33 2.13 -10.91
CA MET A 46 -5.22 1.92 -9.76
C MET A 46 -5.10 0.52 -9.18
N TYR A 47 -5.04 -0.51 -10.03
CA TYR A 47 -4.79 -1.89 -9.60
C TYR A 47 -3.45 -2.04 -8.88
N SER A 48 -2.36 -1.53 -9.48
CA SER A 48 -1.02 -1.62 -8.89
C SER A 48 -0.92 -0.84 -7.57
N ALA A 49 -1.51 0.35 -7.50
CA ALA A 49 -1.54 1.15 -6.28
C ALA A 49 -2.32 0.44 -5.15
N HIS A 50 -3.49 -0.14 -5.49
CA HIS A 50 -4.29 -0.90 -4.53
C HIS A 50 -3.53 -2.12 -4.01
N LEU A 51 -2.99 -2.97 -4.90
CA LEU A 51 -2.23 -4.16 -4.53
C LEU A 51 -1.00 -3.80 -3.67
N ALA A 52 -0.23 -2.77 -4.08
CA ALA A 52 0.94 -2.34 -3.34
C ALA A 52 0.58 -1.81 -1.94
N SER A 53 -0.48 -0.99 -1.83
CA SER A 53 -0.94 -0.44 -0.55
C SER A 53 -1.42 -1.53 0.39
N LEU A 54 -2.22 -2.49 -0.10
CA LEU A 54 -2.74 -3.59 0.70
C LEU A 54 -1.61 -4.51 1.17
N THR A 55 -0.70 -4.88 0.26
CA THR A 55 0.47 -5.69 0.58
C THR A 55 1.33 -5.01 1.64
N ALA A 56 1.64 -3.72 1.48
CA ALA A 56 2.43 -2.97 2.45
C ALA A 56 1.75 -2.93 3.82
N THR A 57 0.43 -2.75 3.85
CA THR A 57 -0.36 -2.73 5.10
C THR A 57 -0.28 -4.08 5.83
N LEU A 58 -0.60 -5.18 5.14
CA LEU A 58 -0.59 -6.51 5.74
C LEU A 58 0.81 -6.92 6.21
N VAL A 59 1.84 -6.65 5.39
CA VAL A 59 3.25 -6.90 5.76
C VAL A 59 3.67 -6.07 6.98
N THR A 60 3.23 -4.82 7.06
CA THR A 60 3.54 -3.95 8.20
C THR A 60 2.95 -4.52 9.49
N HIS A 61 1.73 -5.05 9.46
CA HIS A 61 1.11 -5.72 10.61
C HIS A 61 1.82 -7.02 11.03
N VAL A 62 2.45 -7.73 10.10
CA VAL A 62 3.26 -8.92 10.43
C VAL A 62 4.59 -8.51 11.08
N CYS A 63 5.18 -7.40 10.64
CA CYS A 63 6.50 -6.97 11.07
C CYS A 63 6.50 -6.12 12.35
N LEU A 64 5.44 -5.34 12.59
CA LEU A 64 5.35 -4.38 13.69
C LEU A 64 4.18 -4.70 14.60
N THR A 65 4.40 -4.53 15.91
CA THR A 65 3.30 -4.48 16.87
C THR A 65 2.52 -3.17 16.74
N GLU A 66 1.29 -3.14 17.26
CA GLU A 66 0.46 -1.93 17.25
C GLU A 66 1.15 -0.73 17.92
N THR A 67 1.87 -0.96 19.02
CA THR A 67 2.68 0.07 19.68
C THR A 67 3.77 0.61 18.76
N GLN A 68 4.51 -0.26 18.07
CA GLN A 68 5.58 0.15 17.16
C GLN A 68 5.04 0.92 15.94
N LEU A 69 3.85 0.55 15.46
CA LEU A 69 3.13 1.29 14.42
C LEU A 69 2.75 2.70 14.88
N ASN A 70 2.20 2.82 16.09
CA ASN A 70 1.82 4.12 16.66
C ASN A 70 3.05 5.02 16.89
N GLU A 71 4.13 4.47 17.46
CA GLU A 71 5.40 5.18 17.65
C GLU A 71 5.98 5.68 16.32
N MET A 72 5.92 4.85 15.27
CA MET A 72 6.33 5.24 13.93
C MET A 72 5.48 6.39 13.38
N MET A 73 4.17 6.33 13.51
CA MET A 73 3.27 7.40 13.05
C MET A 73 3.51 8.71 13.81
N ASP A 74 3.73 8.65 15.12
CA ASP A 74 4.00 9.84 15.92
C ASP A 74 5.35 10.46 15.58
N THR A 75 6.38 9.63 15.34
CA THR A 75 7.67 10.10 14.82
C THR A 75 7.53 10.80 13.47
N ILE A 76 6.72 10.26 12.54
CA ILE A 76 6.45 10.91 11.24
C ILE A 76 5.81 12.29 11.43
N LYS A 77 4.80 12.40 12.30
CA LYS A 77 4.14 13.69 12.59
C LYS A 77 5.10 14.70 13.20
N GLU A 78 5.96 14.26 14.12
CA GLU A 78 6.99 15.11 14.71
C GLU A 78 7.99 15.60 13.65
N MET A 79 8.45 14.72 12.76
CA MET A 79 9.34 15.10 11.66
C MET A 79 8.69 16.09 10.69
N ASP A 80 7.40 15.92 10.37
CA ASP A 80 6.64 16.87 9.56
C ASP A 80 6.47 18.23 10.24
N ALA A 81 6.24 18.25 11.56
CA ALA A 81 6.14 19.47 12.35
C ALA A 81 7.48 20.22 12.36
N ILE A 82 8.59 19.52 12.60
CA ILE A 82 9.94 20.08 12.55
C ILE A 82 10.25 20.64 11.16
N GLY A 83 9.91 19.90 10.10
CA GLY A 83 10.09 20.37 8.72
C GLY A 83 9.34 21.67 8.45
N LYS A 84 8.09 21.77 8.92
CA LYS A 84 7.27 23.00 8.81
C LYS A 84 7.88 24.16 9.61
N ASP A 85 8.34 23.92 10.83
CA ASP A 85 8.97 24.96 11.67
C ASP A 85 10.27 25.49 11.05
N ILE A 86 11.08 24.63 10.43
CA ILE A 86 12.27 25.02 9.67
C ILE A 86 11.89 25.90 8.47
N THR A 87 10.82 25.57 7.75
CA THR A 87 10.37 26.37 6.60
C THR A 87 9.66 27.67 6.99
N ASN A 88 8.98 27.71 8.14
CA ASN A 88 8.28 28.89 8.64
C ASN A 88 9.19 29.88 9.41
N GLY A 89 10.39 29.44 9.83
CA GLY A 89 11.37 30.25 10.54
C GLY A 89 12.31 31.09 9.66
N ASN A 90 12.21 31.00 8.33
CA ASN A 90 13.04 31.75 7.37
C ASN A 90 12.27 32.92 6.70
N ASN A 91 11.81 33.88 7.50
CA ASN A 91 11.48 35.23 7.04
C ASN A 91 12.62 36.19 7.41
#